data_AF-A0A6H3NRG3-F1
#
_entry.id   AF-A0A6H3NRG3-F1
#
_cell.length_a   1.000
_cell.length_b   1.000
_cell.length_c   1.000
_cell.angle_alpha   90.00
_cell.angle_beta   90.00
_cell.angle_gamma   90.00
#
_symmetry.space_group_name_H-M   'P 1'
#
loop_
_entity.id
_entity.type
_entity.pdbx_description
1 polymer ?
#
loop_
_entity_poly.entity_id
_entity_poly.type
_entity_poly.pdbx_seq_one_letter_code
_entity_poly.pdbx_strand_id
1 'polypeptide(L)'
;MNTKLTLSLDDRIIKQAKEFAKQRNKSLSKLIEDYLAGISSKMPPNEQNLPPITRKLAGILKGKKEINLKNDISNFLEKKYK
;
A
#
# COMPACT_ATOMS: atom_id res chain seq x y z
N MET A 1 25.24 6.77 -0.11
CA MET A 1 25.41 8.24 -0.08
C MET A 1 24.04 8.85 0.14
N ASN A 2 23.88 9.78 1.09
CA ASN A 2 22.60 10.44 1.33
C ASN A 2 22.54 11.77 0.56
N THR A 3 21.54 11.92 -0.30
CA THR A 3 21.27 13.14 -1.04
C THR A 3 19.98 13.78 -0.53
N LYS A 4 19.92 15.11 -0.52
CA LYS A 4 18.72 15.85 -0.10
C LYS A 4 17.80 16.05 -1.31
N LEU A 5 16.56 15.60 -1.19
CA LEU A 5 15.48 15.91 -2.13
C LEU A 5 14.63 17.02 -1.53
N THR A 6 14.54 18.16 -2.22
CA THR A 6 13.69 19.30 -1.82
C THR A 6 12.51 19.39 -2.78
N LEU A 7 11.29 19.35 -2.26
CA LEU A 7 10.06 19.39 -3.03
C LEU A 7 9.22 20.59 -2.59
N SER A 8 8.69 21.35 -3.54
CA SER A 8 7.71 22.41 -3.27
C SER A 8 6.31 21.81 -3.30
N LEU A 9 5.61 21.85 -2.16
CA LEU A 9 4.27 21.32 -1.96
C LEU A 9 3.42 22.34 -1.20
N ASP A 10 2.10 22.19 -1.29
CA ASP A 10 1.16 22.97 -0.49
C ASP A 10 1.38 22.71 1.02
N ASP A 11 1.43 23.78 1.82
CA ASP A 11 1.63 23.72 3.28
C ASP A 11 0.57 22.85 3.98
N ARG A 12 -0.66 22.83 3.46
CA ARG A 12 -1.75 22.00 3.98
C ARG A 12 -1.42 20.52 3.86
N ILE A 13 -0.82 20.11 2.75
CA ILE A 13 -0.40 18.72 2.52
C ILE A 13 0.79 18.38 3.42
N ILE A 14 1.74 19.30 3.61
CA ILE A 14 2.88 19.08 4.51
C ILE A 14 2.41 18.83 5.95
N LYS A 15 1.41 19.60 6.43
CA LYS A 15 0.82 19.42 7.77
C LYS A 15 0.15 18.06 7.93
N GLN A 16 -0.73 17.69 7.00
CA GLN A 16 -1.40 16.39 7.02
C GLN A 16 -0.40 15.23 6.97
N ALA A 17 0.63 15.34 6.14
CA ALA A 17 1.66 14.31 6.03
C ALA A 17 2.50 14.16 7.32
N LYS A 18 2.84 15.26 7.98
CA LYS A 18 3.52 15.23 9.29
C LYS A 18 2.66 14.58 10.37
N GLU A 19 1.36 14.88 10.39
CA GLU A 19 0.42 14.30 11.35
C GLU A 19 0.28 12.80 11.14
N PHE A 20 0.12 12.36 9.89
CA PHE A 20 0.12 10.95 9.53
C PHE A 20 1.40 10.22 9.93
N ALA A 21 2.56 10.84 9.68
CA ALA A 21 3.85 10.27 10.05
C ALA A 21 3.99 10.12 11.58
N LYS A 22 3.54 11.12 12.34
CA LYS A 22 3.50 11.09 13.82
C LYS A 22 2.62 9.97 14.36
N GLN A 23 1.41 9.79 13.79
CA GLN A 23 0.52 8.69 14.17
C GLN A 23 1.15 7.30 13.96
N ARG A 24 2.07 7.18 13.00
CA ARG A 24 2.79 5.93 12.70
C ARG A 24 4.18 5.84 13.34
N ASN A 25 4.55 6.75 14.24
CA ASN A 25 5.89 6.84 14.84
C ASN A 25 7.03 6.82 13.80
N LYS A 26 6.81 7.44 12.64
CA LYS A 26 7.80 7.57 11.57
C LYS A 26 8.08 9.04 11.26
N SER A 27 9.28 9.34 10.77
CA SER A 27 9.58 10.67 10.21
C SER A 27 8.98 10.80 8.80
N LEU A 28 8.62 12.02 8.42
CA LEU A 28 8.11 12.29 7.07
C LEU A 28 9.15 11.92 5.99
N SER A 29 10.43 12.20 6.24
CA SER A 29 11.52 11.80 5.34
C SER A 29 11.59 10.29 5.16
N LYS A 30 11.43 9.51 6.24
CA LYS A 30 11.44 8.05 6.15
C LYS A 30 10.22 7.52 5.40
N LEU A 31 9.07 8.16 5.56
CA LEU A 31 7.85 7.82 4.83
C LEU A 31 8.02 8.01 3.31
N ILE A 32 8.61 9.14 2.90
CA ILE A 32 8.87 9.46 1.50
C ILE A 32 9.93 8.52 0.92
N GLU A 33 10.99 8.24 1.67
CA GLU A 33 12.04 7.29 1.26
C GLU A 33 11.46 5.89 1.00
N ASP A 34 10.66 5.36 1.93
CA ASP A 34 9.99 4.06 1.78
C ASP A 34 9.06 4.05 0.56
N TYR A 35 8.34 5.15 0.29
CA TYR A 35 7.45 5.29 -0.87
C TYR A 35 8.22 5.32 -2.20
N LEU A 36 9.26 6.14 -2.30
CA LEU A 36 10.10 6.25 -3.50
C LEU A 36 10.83 4.94 -3.78
N ALA A 37 11.27 4.23 -2.75
CA ALA A 37 11.85 2.88 -2.88
C ALA A 37 10.84 1.90 -3.50
N GLY A 38 9.56 1.98 -3.11
CA GLY A 38 8.49 1.18 -3.67
C GLY A 38 8.23 1.45 -5.16
N ILE A 39 8.30 2.72 -5.59
CA ILE A 39 8.11 3.09 -7.01
C ILE A 39 9.32 2.69 -7.86
N SER A 40 10.54 2.88 -7.36
CA SER A 40 11.76 2.58 -8.10
C SER A 40 12.04 1.07 -8.21
N SER A 41 11.39 0.25 -7.40
CA SER A 41 11.43 -1.20 -7.51
C SER A 41 10.68 -1.66 -8.76
N LYS A 42 11.32 -1.59 -9.93
CA LYS A 42 10.92 -2.33 -11.14
C LYS A 42 10.99 -3.86 -10.95
N MET A 43 11.39 -4.36 -9.78
CA MET A 43 11.38 -5.77 -9.46
C MET A 43 9.93 -6.21 -9.20
N PRO A 44 9.43 -7.28 -9.86
CA PRO A 44 8.15 -7.86 -9.50
C PRO A 44 8.19 -8.15 -7.99
N PRO A 45 7.13 -7.84 -7.23
CA PRO A 45 7.12 -8.06 -5.79
C PRO A 45 7.36 -9.55 -5.55
N ASN A 46 8.60 -9.90 -5.18
CA ASN A 46 8.89 -11.23 -4.71
C ASN A 46 7.97 -11.44 -3.49
N GLU A 47 7.14 -12.48 -3.50
CA GLU A 47 6.11 -12.74 -2.45
C GLU A 47 6.71 -12.69 -1.03
N GLN A 48 8.01 -12.92 -0.92
CA GLN A 48 8.83 -12.87 0.29
C GLN A 48 9.07 -11.45 0.84
N ASN A 49 8.96 -10.39 0.04
CA ASN A 49 9.12 -8.99 0.49
C ASN A 49 7.78 -8.26 0.71
N LEU A 50 6.66 -8.95 0.53
CA LEU A 50 5.36 -8.37 0.84
C LEU A 50 5.19 -8.20 2.36
N PRO A 51 4.68 -7.04 2.83
CA PRO A 51 4.20 -6.89 4.19
C PRO A 51 3.32 -8.07 4.63
N PRO A 52 3.35 -8.49 5.91
CA PRO A 52 2.66 -9.70 6.37
C PRO A 52 1.18 -9.77 5.95
N ILE A 53 0.50 -8.63 5.98
CA ILE A 53 -0.90 -8.53 5.61
C ILE A 53 -1.13 -8.67 4.10
N THR A 54 -0.29 -8.06 3.26
CA THR A 54 -0.40 -8.17 1.81
C THR A 54 0.06 -9.53 1.32
N ARG A 55 1.01 -10.17 2.00
CA ARG A 55 1.37 -11.58 1.76
C ARG A 55 0.20 -12.51 2.07
N LYS A 56 -0.50 -12.29 3.18
CA LYS A 56 -1.69 -13.07 3.54
C LYS A 56 -2.80 -12.93 2.49
N LEU A 57 -3.04 -11.70 2.04
CA LEU A 57 -4.01 -11.40 0.97
C LEU A 57 -3.60 -12.03 -0.38
N ALA A 58 -2.34 -11.89 -0.77
CA ALA A 58 -1.81 -12.50 -2.00
C ALA A 58 -1.90 -14.04 -1.95
N GLY A 59 -1.60 -14.65 -0.80
CA GLY A 59 -1.72 -16.09 -0.58
C GLY A 59 -3.14 -16.62 -0.75
N ILE A 60 -4.16 -15.86 -0.34
CA ILE A 60 -5.58 -16.23 -0.55
C ILE A 60 -5.92 -16.30 -2.05
N LEU A 61 -5.26 -15.50 -2.88
CA LEU A 61 -5.50 -15.40 -4.32
C LEU A 61 -4.61 -16.36 -5.13
N LYS A 62 -3.55 -16.91 -4.51
CA LYS A 62 -2.60 -17.82 -5.17
C LYS A 62 -3.31 -19.11 -5.58
N GLY A 63 -3.38 -19.36 -6.89
CA GLY A 63 -4.00 -20.55 -7.47
C GLY A 63 -5.45 -20.38 -7.95
N LYS A 64 -6.10 -19.24 -7.68
CA LYS A 64 -7.40 -18.91 -8.29
C LYS A 64 -7.18 -18.22 -9.63
N LYS A 65 -7.14 -19.00 -10.72
CA LYS A 65 -6.91 -18.49 -12.09
C LYS A 65 -8.07 -17.65 -12.64
N GLU A 66 -9.27 -17.80 -12.11
CA GLU A 66 -10.44 -17.02 -12.53
C GLU A 66 -11.25 -16.59 -11.32
N ILE A 67 -10.99 -15.37 -10.85
CA ILE A 67 -11.84 -14.73 -9.84
C ILE A 67 -12.83 -13.87 -10.63
N ASN A 68 -14.05 -14.38 -10.85
CA ASN A 68 -15.15 -13.58 -11.35
C ASN A 68 -15.64 -12.65 -10.23
N LEU A 69 -14.84 -11.61 -9.91
CA LEU A 69 -15.07 -10.68 -8.81
C LEU A 69 -16.52 -10.17 -8.77
N LYS A 70 -17.08 -9.88 -9.95
CA LYS A 70 -18.43 -9.32 -10.08
C LYS A 70 -19.51 -10.27 -9.56
N ASN A 71 -19.40 -11.56 -9.86
CA ASN A 71 -20.37 -12.56 -9.43
C ASN A 71 -20.19 -12.91 -7.95
N ASP A 72 -18.95 -12.98 -7.47
CA ASP A 72 -18.64 -13.26 -6.07
C ASP A 72 -19.15 -12.14 -5.14
N ILE A 73 -18.95 -10.88 -5.54
CA ILE A 73 -19.47 -9.70 -4.82
C ILE A 73 -21.00 -9.70 -4.82
N SER A 74 -21.64 -9.98 -5.97
CA SER A 74 -23.10 -10.01 -6.08
C SER A 74 -23.71 -11.08 -5.17
N ASN A 75 -23.15 -12.30 -5.19
CA ASN A 75 -23.58 -13.39 -4.32
C ASN A 75 -23.37 -13.09 -2.83
N PHE A 76 -22.25 -12.43 -2.48
CA PHE A 76 -22.00 -12.02 -1.08
C PHE A 76 -23.04 -10.99 -0.60
N LEU A 77 -23.38 -10.01 -1.43
CA LEU A 77 -24.38 -8.99 -1.11
C LEU A 77 -25.77 -9.62 -0.97
N GLU A 78 -26.18 -10.49 -1.89
CA GLU A 78 -27.45 -11.21 -1.79
C GLU A 78 -27.55 -12.04 -0.50
N LYS A 79 -26.46 -12.68 -0.09
CA LYS A 79 -26.42 -13.52 1.12
C LYS A 79 -26.38 -12.72 2.42
N LYS A 80 -25.86 -11.49 2.38
CA LYS A 80 -25.75 -10.58 3.54
C LYS A 80 -27.05 -9.83 3.83
N TYR A 81 -27.84 -9.55 2.79
CA TYR A 81 -29.10 -8.81 2.88
C TYR A 81 -30.34 -9.71 2.71
N LYS A 82 -30.15 -11.04 2.75
CA LYS A 82 -31.20 -12.03 2.98
C LYS A 82 -31.31 -12.30 4.48
#